data_AF-A0A6N8V337-F1
#
_entry.id   AF-A0A6N8V337-F1
#
_cell.length_a   1.000
_cell.length_b   1.000
_cell.length_c   1.000
_cell.angle_alpha   90.00
_cell.angle_beta   90.00
_cell.angle_gamma   90.00
#
_symmetry.space_group_name_H-M   'P 1'
#
loop_
_entity.id
_entity.type
_entity.pdbx_description
1 polymer ?
#
loop_
_entity_poly.entity_id
_entity_poly.type
_entity_poly.pdbx_seq_one_letter_code
_entity_poly.pdbx_strand_id
1 'polypeptide(L)'
;MHLDVNGHLAATVRSVSFLDHEGQPASAVILSRSYATTPDDLWDALTNGDRIPRWFLPISGELEPGGRFQFEGNAGGTITACERSSRLVVTWEFGPHVSWVEARVSTDEDGRARLTLAHTAHLSEQWDEYGPGATGVGWEMGLLGLALHIEHPDEPRPDASTFHTTPQGRALIVASSEAWGETAIASGTDPRTARAAARSTTAFYTGEPAEEG
;
A
#
# COMPACT_ATOMS: atom_id res chain seq x y z
N MET A 1 -21.84 -2.26 6.42
CA MET A 1 -20.90 -1.22 5.95
C MET A 1 -21.03 -1.05 4.44
N HIS A 2 -21.23 0.16 3.95
CA HIS A 2 -21.18 0.49 2.52
C HIS A 2 -19.86 1.19 2.25
N LEU A 3 -18.99 0.62 1.40
CA LEU A 3 -17.70 1.22 1.05
C LEU A 3 -17.89 2.32 0.00
N ASP A 4 -17.53 3.55 0.33
CA ASP A 4 -17.36 4.63 -0.64
C ASP A 4 -16.00 4.51 -1.32
N VAL A 5 -15.96 3.79 -2.44
CA VAL A 5 -14.74 3.59 -3.24
C VAL A 5 -14.18 4.93 -3.73
N ASN A 6 -15.03 5.82 -4.25
CA ASN A 6 -14.58 7.09 -4.82
C ASN A 6 -14.01 8.02 -3.74
N GLY A 7 -14.68 8.09 -2.58
CA GLY A 7 -14.19 8.83 -1.43
C GLY A 7 -12.84 8.31 -0.94
N HIS A 8 -12.66 6.99 -0.87
CA HIS A 8 -11.38 6.37 -0.50
C HIS A 8 -10.26 6.73 -1.49
N LEU A 9 -10.54 6.63 -2.80
CA LEU A 9 -9.55 6.95 -3.84
C LEU A 9 -9.15 8.43 -3.82
N ALA A 10 -10.12 9.32 -3.65
CA ALA A 10 -9.91 10.76 -3.60
C ALA A 10 -9.16 11.21 -2.33
N ALA A 11 -9.32 10.48 -1.21
CA ALA A 11 -8.58 10.74 0.02
C ALA A 11 -7.11 10.30 -0.04
N THR A 12 -6.71 9.56 -1.09
CA THR A 12 -5.37 9.01 -1.24
C THR A 12 -4.63 9.72 -2.36
N VAL A 13 -3.54 10.42 -2.03
CA VAL A 13 -2.62 10.99 -3.00
C VAL A 13 -1.62 9.92 -3.42
N ARG A 14 -1.42 9.77 -4.73
CA ARG A 14 -0.51 8.78 -5.32
C ARG A 14 0.60 9.48 -6.08
N SER A 15 1.79 8.92 -6.03
CA SER A 15 2.88 9.33 -6.92
C SER A 15 3.80 8.14 -7.19
N VAL A 16 4.46 8.17 -8.35
CA VAL A 16 5.53 7.25 -8.70
C VAL A 16 6.81 8.06 -8.86
N SER A 17 7.91 7.55 -8.32
CA SER A 17 9.24 8.11 -8.53
C SER A 17 10.18 7.04 -9.08
N PHE A 18 11.12 7.45 -9.92
CA PHE A 18 12.22 6.61 -10.39
C PHE A 18 13.51 7.12 -9.77
N LEU A 19 14.31 6.19 -9.25
CA LEU A 19 15.52 6.49 -8.50
C LEU A 19 16.57 5.41 -8.69
N ASP A 20 17.79 5.69 -8.25
CA ASP A 20 18.79 4.65 -7.99
C ASP A 20 18.63 4.18 -6.54
N HIS A 21 18.63 2.87 -6.33
CA HIS A 21 18.67 2.27 -5.00
C HIS A 21 19.68 1.14 -4.99
N GLU A 22 20.68 1.23 -4.09
CA GLU A 22 21.80 0.28 -4.01
C GLU A 22 22.54 0.09 -5.35
N GLY A 23 22.65 1.15 -6.17
CA GLY A 23 23.35 1.12 -7.46
C GLY A 23 22.57 0.45 -8.58
N GLN A 24 21.26 0.23 -8.39
CA GLN A 24 20.37 -0.32 -9.41
C GLN A 24 19.15 0.59 -9.65
N PRO A 25 18.64 0.65 -10.89
CA PRO A 25 17.39 1.34 -11.18
C PRO A 25 16.22 0.79 -10.35
N ALA A 26 15.50 1.69 -9.71
CA ALA A 26 14.37 1.38 -8.84
C ALA A 26 13.18 2.31 -9.13
N SER A 27 12.00 1.84 -8.74
CA SER A 27 10.80 2.67 -8.62
C SER A 27 10.37 2.76 -7.17
N ALA A 28 9.75 3.89 -6.81
CA ALA A 28 9.06 4.09 -5.55
C ALA A 28 7.58 4.36 -5.82
N VAL A 29 6.72 3.47 -5.32
CA VAL A 29 5.26 3.63 -5.30
C VAL A 29 4.90 4.31 -3.98
N ILE A 30 4.29 5.49 -4.04
CA ILE A 30 4.08 6.34 -2.87
C ILE A 30 2.59 6.64 -2.72
N LEU A 31 2.06 6.40 -1.53
CA LEU A 31 0.69 6.73 -1.13
C LEU A 31 0.72 7.68 0.07
N SER A 32 -0.10 8.72 0.05
CA SER A 32 -0.29 9.61 1.19
C SER A 32 -1.76 9.82 1.50
N ARG A 33 -2.13 9.71 2.77
CA ARG A 33 -3.52 9.89 3.23
C ARG A 33 -3.58 10.48 4.63
N SER A 34 -4.57 11.35 4.85
CA SER A 34 -4.90 11.95 6.14
C SER A 34 -5.98 11.15 6.86
N TYR A 35 -5.81 10.95 8.17
CA TYR A 35 -6.72 10.20 9.04
C TYR A 35 -7.30 11.13 10.10
N ALA A 36 -8.54 10.88 10.52
CA ALA A 36 -9.21 11.66 11.57
C ALA A 36 -8.74 11.21 12.96
N THR A 37 -7.43 11.21 13.19
CA THR A 37 -6.79 10.83 14.45
C THR A 37 -5.52 11.64 14.68
N THR A 38 -4.85 11.42 15.81
CA THR A 38 -3.58 12.06 16.19
C THR A 38 -2.37 11.33 15.62
N PRO A 39 -1.22 12.00 15.42
CA PRO A 39 0.02 11.35 14.97
C PRO A 39 0.43 10.17 15.85
N ASP A 40 0.30 10.31 17.17
CA ASP A 40 0.65 9.24 18.12
C ASP A 40 -0.29 8.03 18.00
N ASP A 41 -1.58 8.26 17.81
CA ASP A 41 -2.54 7.16 17.60
C ASP A 41 -2.33 6.46 16.25
N LEU A 42 -2.07 7.22 15.18
CA LEU A 42 -1.73 6.65 13.88
C LEU A 42 -0.42 5.86 13.95
N TRP A 43 0.56 6.37 14.69
CA TRP A 43 1.83 5.69 14.91
C TRP A 43 1.67 4.37 15.67
N ASP A 44 0.85 4.36 16.73
CA ASP A 44 0.51 3.14 17.45
C ASP A 44 -0.19 2.12 16.53
N ALA A 45 -1.11 2.58 15.65
CA ALA A 45 -1.74 1.70 14.66
C ALA A 45 -0.75 1.02 13.70
N LEU A 46 0.36 1.68 13.37
CA LEU A 46 1.38 1.20 12.44
C LEU A 46 2.45 0.31 13.09
N THR A 47 2.67 0.43 14.40
CA THR A 47 3.83 -0.17 15.08
C THR A 47 3.47 -1.15 16.19
N ASN A 48 2.24 -1.13 16.69
CA ASN A 48 1.79 -2.02 17.75
C ASN A 48 1.34 -3.38 17.20
N GLY A 49 2.04 -4.45 17.58
CA GLY A 49 1.76 -5.83 17.15
C GLY A 49 0.35 -6.33 17.49
N ASP A 50 -0.31 -5.78 18.51
CA ASP A 50 -1.69 -6.12 18.88
C ASP A 50 -2.74 -5.32 18.07
N ARG A 51 -2.31 -4.23 17.43
CA ARG A 51 -3.17 -3.30 16.68
C ARG A 51 -3.05 -3.48 15.17
N ILE A 52 -1.88 -3.78 14.64
CA ILE A 52 -1.66 -4.06 13.21
C ILE A 52 -2.61 -5.13 12.65
N PRO A 53 -2.85 -6.27 13.34
CA PRO A 53 -3.73 -7.33 12.82
C PRO A 53 -5.20 -6.90 12.66
N ARG A 54 -5.61 -5.80 13.31
CA ARG A 54 -6.99 -5.29 13.25
C ARG A 54 -7.32 -4.65 11.89
N TRP A 55 -6.30 -4.20 11.15
CA TRP A 55 -6.49 -3.50 9.88
C TRP A 55 -5.67 -4.06 8.72
N PHE A 56 -4.59 -4.81 9.00
CA PHE A 56 -3.72 -5.41 8.01
C PHE A 56 -3.70 -6.94 8.13
N LEU A 57 -2.52 -7.53 8.35
CA LEU A 57 -2.31 -8.97 8.51
C LEU A 57 -1.78 -9.28 9.91
N PRO A 58 -2.03 -10.49 10.44
CA PRO A 58 -1.36 -10.98 11.64
C PRO A 58 0.15 -10.87 11.48
N ILE A 59 0.82 -10.35 12.50
CA ILE A 59 2.26 -10.09 12.50
C ILE A 59 2.91 -10.77 13.70
N SER A 60 4.11 -11.31 13.50
CA SER A 60 4.93 -11.92 14.55
C SER A 60 6.40 -11.50 14.41
N GLY A 61 7.18 -11.69 15.49
CA GLY A 61 8.62 -11.41 15.51
C GLY A 61 9.03 -10.35 16.53
N GLU A 62 10.21 -9.77 16.32
CA GLU A 62 10.81 -8.73 17.15
C GLU A 62 10.53 -7.36 16.52
N LEU A 63 9.51 -6.66 17.03
CA LEU A 63 9.02 -5.40 16.46
C LEU A 63 9.82 -4.17 16.97
N GLU A 64 11.14 -4.25 16.88
CA GLU A 64 12.07 -3.18 17.27
C GLU A 64 13.22 -3.06 16.25
N PRO A 65 13.96 -1.93 16.20
CA PRO A 65 15.09 -1.78 15.28
C PRO A 65 16.11 -2.93 15.36
N GLY A 66 16.45 -3.50 14.22
CA GLY A 66 17.29 -4.69 14.07
C GLY A 66 16.53 -6.01 14.17
N GLY A 67 15.30 -5.99 14.69
CA GLY A 67 14.44 -7.16 14.81
C GLY A 67 13.79 -7.57 13.48
N ARG A 68 13.44 -8.85 13.40
CA ARG A 68 12.73 -9.43 12.24
C ARG A 68 11.24 -9.53 12.49
N PHE A 69 10.44 -9.23 11.48
CA PHE A 69 8.99 -9.43 11.49
C PHE A 69 8.54 -10.37 10.38
N GLN A 70 7.35 -10.94 10.55
CA GLN A 70 6.68 -11.76 9.54
C GLN A 70 5.17 -11.52 9.57
N PHE A 71 4.60 -11.16 8.42
CA PHE A 71 3.14 -11.20 8.21
C PHE A 71 2.70 -12.60 7.78
N GLU A 72 1.63 -13.12 8.39
CA GLU A 72 1.11 -14.44 8.06
C GLU A 72 0.69 -14.54 6.58
N GLY A 73 1.22 -15.54 5.87
CA GLY A 73 0.94 -15.78 4.45
C GLY A 73 1.45 -14.70 3.49
N ASN A 74 2.29 -13.77 3.97
CA ASN A 74 2.79 -12.64 3.20
C ASN A 74 4.29 -12.38 3.49
N ALA A 75 4.75 -11.15 3.33
CA ALA A 75 6.14 -10.78 3.48
C ALA A 75 6.60 -10.76 4.94
N GLY A 76 7.88 -11.07 5.12
CA GLY A 76 8.62 -10.71 6.33
C GLY A 76 9.60 -9.60 6.05
N GLY A 77 10.49 -9.34 6.99
CA GLY A 77 11.58 -8.39 6.81
C GLY A 77 12.28 -8.05 8.10
N THR A 78 13.09 -7.00 8.03
CA THR A 78 13.87 -6.45 9.15
C THR A 78 13.50 -4.99 9.34
N ILE A 79 13.30 -4.58 10.59
CA ILE A 79 13.11 -3.16 10.92
C ILE A 79 14.48 -2.48 10.94
N THR A 80 14.76 -1.67 9.93
CA THR A 80 16.09 -1.04 9.78
C THR A 80 16.18 0.30 10.48
N ALA A 81 15.06 1.02 10.64
CA ALA A 81 14.98 2.23 11.44
C ALA A 81 13.58 2.44 12.01
N CYS A 82 13.50 2.96 13.23
CA CYS A 82 12.24 3.35 13.88
C CYS A 82 12.46 4.61 14.71
N GLU A 83 11.98 5.74 14.21
CA GLU A 83 11.93 7.01 14.92
C GLU A 83 10.51 7.18 15.46
N ARG A 84 10.38 7.19 16.79
CA ARG A 84 9.08 7.22 17.49
C ARG A 84 8.20 8.36 16.97
N SER A 85 6.94 8.03 16.69
CA SER A 85 5.89 8.95 16.24
C SER A 85 6.13 9.64 14.89
N SER A 86 7.14 9.23 14.11
CA SER A 86 7.45 9.92 12.85
C SER A 86 7.85 9.03 11.69
N ARG A 87 8.64 7.96 11.89
CA ARG A 87 9.26 7.26 10.76
C ARG A 87 9.61 5.80 11.05
N LEU A 88 9.12 4.89 10.21
CA LEU A 88 9.45 3.47 10.22
C LEU A 88 10.06 3.10 8.86
N VAL A 89 11.20 2.40 8.87
CA VAL A 89 11.85 1.86 7.67
C VAL A 89 12.07 0.37 7.87
N VAL A 90 11.63 -0.42 6.89
CA VAL A 90 11.75 -1.88 6.91
C VAL A 90 12.19 -2.42 5.56
N THR A 91 12.88 -3.57 5.57
CA THR A 91 12.92 -4.42 4.37
C THR A 91 11.57 -5.12 4.21
N TRP A 92 11.27 -5.51 2.98
CA TRP A 92 10.07 -6.25 2.63
C TRP A 92 10.49 -7.45 1.76
N GLU A 93 10.49 -8.62 2.38
CA GLU A 93 11.01 -9.87 1.84
C GLU A 93 9.84 -10.80 1.51
N PHE A 94 9.57 -11.00 0.22
CA PHE A 94 8.49 -11.86 -0.25
C PHE A 94 9.00 -12.85 -1.30
N GLY A 95 9.04 -14.13 -0.92
CA GLY A 95 9.68 -15.16 -1.74
C GLY A 95 11.17 -14.82 -1.97
N PRO A 96 11.66 -14.82 -3.22
CA PRO A 96 13.04 -14.45 -3.54
C PRO A 96 13.26 -12.93 -3.64
N HIS A 97 12.20 -12.12 -3.52
CA HIS A 97 12.26 -10.69 -3.77
C HIS A 97 12.47 -9.90 -2.48
N VAL A 98 13.33 -8.89 -2.55
CA VAL A 98 13.57 -7.92 -1.47
C VAL A 98 13.24 -6.53 -1.99
N SER A 99 12.48 -5.79 -1.21
CA SER A 99 12.16 -4.37 -1.43
C SER A 99 12.21 -3.61 -0.10
N TRP A 100 11.91 -2.32 -0.12
CA TRP A 100 12.01 -1.45 1.05
C TRP A 100 10.74 -0.65 1.23
N VAL A 101 10.28 -0.56 2.48
CA VAL A 101 9.11 0.23 2.84
C VAL A 101 9.50 1.28 3.86
N GLU A 102 9.08 2.51 3.59
CA GLU A 102 9.22 3.63 4.49
C GLU A 102 7.83 4.24 4.77
N ALA A 103 7.43 4.23 6.03
CA ALA A 103 6.23 4.89 6.51
C ALA A 103 6.60 6.12 7.32
N ARG A 104 6.04 7.28 6.94
CA ARG A 104 6.20 8.55 7.67
C ARG A 104 4.87 9.02 8.20
N VAL A 105 4.84 9.44 9.46
CA VAL A 105 3.69 10.09 10.08
C VAL A 105 4.00 11.57 10.29
N SER A 106 3.07 12.44 9.89
CA SER A 106 3.16 13.89 10.10
C SER A 106 1.82 14.45 10.55
N THR A 107 1.81 15.70 11.01
CA THR A 107 0.58 16.44 11.30
C THR A 107 0.25 17.33 10.11
N ASP A 108 -1.00 17.31 9.67
CA ASP A 108 -1.54 18.24 8.67
C ASP A 108 -1.91 19.60 9.28
N GLU A 109 -2.16 20.58 8.42
CA GLU A 109 -2.59 21.93 8.82
C GLU A 109 -3.85 21.91 9.70
N ASP A 110 -4.78 20.97 9.44
CA ASP A 110 -6.01 20.78 10.21
C ASP A 110 -5.82 19.98 11.53
N GLY A 111 -4.57 19.68 11.92
CA GLY A 111 -4.26 18.89 13.12
C GLY A 111 -4.48 17.38 12.96
N ARG A 112 -4.81 16.91 11.75
CA ARG A 112 -5.00 15.50 11.41
C ARG A 112 -3.66 14.79 11.23
N ALA A 113 -3.62 13.48 11.49
CA ALA A 113 -2.44 12.67 11.20
C ALA A 113 -2.39 12.25 9.72
N ARG A 114 -1.26 12.49 9.06
CA ARG A 114 -0.98 12.03 7.70
C ARG A 114 -0.01 10.88 7.73
N LEU A 115 -0.33 9.80 7.03
CA LEU A 115 0.62 8.75 6.65
C LEU A 115 1.11 9.03 5.23
N THR A 116 2.42 8.95 5.02
CA THR A 116 3.02 8.79 3.71
C THR A 116 3.82 7.50 3.70
N LEU A 117 3.42 6.55 2.84
CA LEU A 117 4.06 5.27 2.65
C LEU A 117 4.75 5.25 1.30
N ALA A 118 6.04 4.92 1.27
CA ALA A 118 6.82 4.69 0.07
C ALA A 118 7.27 3.23 0.05
N HIS A 119 6.97 2.52 -1.04
CA HIS A 119 7.49 1.17 -1.29
C HIS A 119 8.44 1.24 -2.48
N THR A 120 9.72 1.03 -2.22
CA THR A 120 10.79 1.05 -3.22
C THR A 120 11.20 -0.36 -3.59
N ALA A 121 11.27 -0.66 -4.89
CA ALA A 121 11.77 -1.93 -5.40
C ALA A 121 12.62 -1.69 -6.64
N HIS A 122 13.59 -2.56 -6.88
CA HIS A 122 14.32 -2.55 -8.16
C HIS A 122 13.36 -2.83 -9.31
N LEU A 123 13.61 -2.20 -10.47
CA LEU A 123 12.81 -2.45 -11.67
C LEU A 123 12.97 -3.92 -12.09
N SER A 124 11.85 -4.57 -12.41
CA SER A 124 11.79 -6.00 -12.72
C SER A 124 10.75 -6.29 -13.80
N GLU A 125 10.68 -7.55 -14.26
CA GLU A 125 9.63 -7.98 -15.19
C GLU A 125 8.21 -7.74 -14.64
N GLN A 126 8.03 -7.84 -13.32
CA GLN A 126 6.75 -7.52 -12.68
C GLN A 126 6.39 -6.03 -12.82
N TRP A 127 7.38 -5.13 -12.79
CA TRP A 127 7.15 -3.72 -13.07
C TRP A 127 6.77 -3.49 -14.53
N ASP A 128 7.41 -4.19 -15.47
CA ASP A 128 7.08 -4.06 -16.88
C ASP A 128 5.67 -4.55 -17.20
N GLU A 129 5.20 -5.60 -16.50
CA GLU A 129 3.87 -6.19 -16.71
C GLU A 129 2.75 -5.44 -15.98
N TYR A 130 2.96 -5.06 -14.72
CA TYR A 130 1.92 -4.53 -13.84
C TYR A 130 2.12 -3.06 -13.46
N GLY A 131 3.29 -2.48 -13.77
CA GLY A 131 3.62 -1.10 -13.43
C GLY A 131 3.51 -0.83 -11.92
N PRO A 132 3.12 0.39 -11.52
CA PRO A 132 2.92 0.70 -10.09
C PRO A 132 1.75 -0.08 -9.45
N GLY A 133 0.88 -0.70 -10.25
CA GLY A 133 -0.21 -1.54 -9.76
C GLY A 133 0.28 -2.80 -9.05
N ALA A 134 1.49 -3.29 -9.37
CA ALA A 134 2.10 -4.47 -8.77
C ALA A 134 2.08 -4.45 -7.23
N THR A 135 2.38 -3.29 -6.64
CA THR A 135 2.40 -3.07 -5.19
C THR A 135 1.36 -2.05 -4.74
N GLY A 136 1.04 -1.06 -5.59
CA GLY A 136 0.15 0.05 -5.25
C GLY A 136 -1.26 -0.37 -4.87
N VAL A 137 -1.88 -1.29 -5.63
CA VAL A 137 -3.25 -1.77 -5.35
C VAL A 137 -3.31 -2.51 -4.00
N GLY A 138 -2.30 -3.32 -3.68
CA GLY A 138 -2.19 -4.00 -2.40
C GLY A 138 -2.09 -3.02 -1.22
N TRP A 139 -1.24 -1.99 -1.34
CA TRP A 139 -1.16 -0.93 -0.33
C TRP A 139 -2.46 -0.15 -0.20
N GLU A 140 -3.17 0.06 -1.30
CA GLU A 140 -4.43 0.79 -1.28
C GLU A 140 -5.52 0.06 -0.50
N MET A 141 -5.58 -1.27 -0.63
CA MET A 141 -6.42 -2.11 0.22
C MET A 141 -5.97 -2.08 1.69
N GLY A 142 -4.66 -2.04 1.94
CA GLY A 142 -4.11 -1.84 3.29
C GLY A 142 -4.53 -0.50 3.90
N LEU A 143 -4.41 0.60 3.17
CA LEU A 143 -4.85 1.93 3.62
C LEU A 143 -6.37 2.02 3.79
N LEU A 144 -7.13 1.25 3.02
CA LEU A 144 -8.58 1.12 3.26
C LEU A 144 -8.83 0.46 4.61
N GLY A 145 -8.17 -0.68 4.88
CA GLY A 145 -8.25 -1.36 6.17
C GLY A 145 -7.90 -0.43 7.33
N LEU A 146 -6.81 0.34 7.20
CA LEU A 146 -6.39 1.31 8.21
C LEU A 146 -7.45 2.40 8.44
N ALA A 147 -8.03 2.95 7.37
CA ALA A 147 -9.05 3.97 7.50
C ALA A 147 -10.31 3.46 8.19
N LEU A 148 -10.77 2.27 7.81
CA LEU A 148 -11.92 1.62 8.47
C LEU A 148 -11.64 1.38 9.95
N HIS A 149 -10.44 0.93 10.30
CA HIS A 149 -10.04 0.72 11.70
C HIS A 149 -9.99 2.02 12.52
N ILE A 150 -9.54 3.12 11.92
CA ILE A 150 -9.54 4.43 12.60
C ILE A 150 -10.96 4.97 12.77
N GLU A 151 -11.82 4.82 11.75
CA GLU A 151 -13.20 5.34 11.79
C GLU A 151 -14.14 4.48 12.64
N HIS A 152 -13.94 3.16 12.62
CA HIS A 152 -14.79 2.15 13.25
C HIS A 152 -13.94 1.07 13.94
N PRO A 153 -13.26 1.38 15.06
CA PRO A 153 -12.27 0.50 15.68
C PRO A 153 -12.82 -0.83 16.24
N ASP A 154 -14.12 -0.89 16.47
CA ASP A 154 -14.83 -2.07 16.99
C ASP A 154 -15.54 -2.88 15.90
N GLU A 155 -15.53 -2.41 14.64
CA GLU A 155 -16.16 -3.13 13.53
C GLU A 155 -15.19 -4.14 12.89
N PRO A 156 -15.70 -5.32 12.49
CA PRO A 156 -14.88 -6.28 11.77
C PRO A 156 -14.52 -5.72 10.39
N ARG A 157 -13.24 -5.79 10.03
CA ARG A 157 -12.79 -5.48 8.67
C ARG A 157 -13.34 -6.47 7.64
N PRO A 158 -13.45 -6.07 6.36
CA PRO A 158 -13.74 -7.02 5.28
C PRO A 158 -12.71 -8.15 5.26
N ASP A 159 -13.16 -9.38 5.00
CA ASP A 159 -12.27 -10.52 4.85
C ASP A 159 -11.42 -10.35 3.58
N ALA A 160 -10.12 -10.07 3.78
CA ALA A 160 -9.17 -9.84 2.71
C ALA A 160 -9.09 -11.00 1.71
N SER A 161 -9.35 -12.24 2.14
CA SER A 161 -9.29 -13.42 1.27
C SER A 161 -10.43 -13.47 0.25
N THR A 162 -11.58 -12.86 0.57
CA THR A 162 -12.78 -12.88 -0.28
C THR A 162 -13.11 -11.51 -0.86
N PHE A 163 -12.50 -10.44 -0.35
CA PHE A 163 -12.86 -9.07 -0.70
C PHE A 163 -12.82 -8.80 -2.20
N HIS A 164 -11.81 -9.30 -2.91
CA HIS A 164 -11.65 -9.20 -4.36
C HIS A 164 -12.79 -9.84 -5.18
N THR A 165 -13.61 -10.70 -4.57
CA THR A 165 -14.79 -11.31 -5.22
C THR A 165 -16.07 -10.51 -5.00
N THR A 166 -16.08 -9.58 -4.05
CA THR A 166 -17.27 -8.78 -3.73
C THR A 166 -17.44 -7.64 -4.75
N PRO A 167 -18.67 -7.15 -5.01
CA PRO A 167 -18.87 -6.01 -5.91
C PRO A 167 -18.08 -4.76 -5.51
N GLN A 168 -17.98 -4.48 -4.20
CA GLN A 168 -17.24 -3.33 -3.68
C GLN A 168 -15.73 -3.49 -3.79
N GLY A 169 -15.19 -4.68 -3.46
CA GLY A 169 -13.76 -4.95 -3.60
C GLY A 169 -13.31 -4.96 -5.05
N ARG A 170 -14.11 -5.51 -5.96
CA ARG A 170 -13.86 -5.42 -7.40
C ARG A 170 -13.86 -3.97 -7.90
N ALA A 171 -14.86 -3.17 -7.50
CA ALA A 171 -14.92 -1.77 -7.86
C ALA A 171 -13.69 -0.99 -7.36
N LEU A 172 -13.24 -1.27 -6.13
CA LEU A 172 -12.00 -0.68 -5.59
C LEU A 172 -10.77 -1.10 -6.40
N ILE A 173 -10.60 -2.39 -6.68
CA ILE A 173 -9.45 -2.92 -7.42
C ILE A 173 -9.37 -2.28 -8.82
N VAL A 174 -10.48 -2.28 -9.56
CA VAL A 174 -10.53 -1.69 -10.91
C VAL A 174 -10.14 -0.22 -10.87
N ALA A 175 -10.79 0.56 -10.01
CA ALA A 175 -10.56 1.99 -9.94
C ALA A 175 -9.18 2.35 -9.36
N SER A 176 -8.64 1.51 -8.47
CA SER A 176 -7.27 1.63 -7.97
C SER A 176 -6.24 1.39 -9.09
N SER A 177 -6.39 0.31 -9.85
CA SER A 177 -5.52 0.01 -10.99
C SER A 177 -5.51 1.14 -12.03
N GLU A 178 -6.70 1.67 -12.36
CA GLU A 178 -6.84 2.81 -13.26
C GLU A 178 -6.13 4.06 -12.71
N ALA A 179 -6.33 4.38 -11.42
CA ALA A 179 -5.68 5.51 -10.77
C ALA A 179 -4.14 5.38 -10.76
N TRP A 180 -3.62 4.16 -10.58
CA TRP A 180 -2.18 3.89 -10.69
C TRP A 180 -1.67 4.00 -12.12
N GLY A 181 -2.45 3.59 -13.11
CA GLY A 181 -2.16 3.82 -14.52
C GLY A 181 -2.05 5.31 -14.85
N GLU A 182 -3.01 6.12 -14.44
CA GLU A 182 -2.99 7.58 -14.64
C GLU A 182 -1.83 8.24 -13.86
N THR A 183 -1.49 7.73 -12.68
CA THR A 183 -0.32 8.18 -11.90
C THR A 183 0.99 7.86 -12.64
N ALA A 184 1.11 6.69 -13.27
CA ALA A 184 2.26 6.32 -14.08
C ALA A 184 2.41 7.26 -15.29
N ILE A 185 1.31 7.60 -15.97
CA ILE A 185 1.29 8.55 -17.08
C ILE A 185 1.78 9.92 -16.62
N ALA A 186 1.25 10.43 -15.50
CA ALA A 186 1.69 11.69 -14.92
C ALA A 186 3.18 11.70 -14.52
N SER A 187 3.74 10.51 -14.25
CA SER A 187 5.15 10.30 -13.90
C SER A 187 6.05 10.02 -15.13
N GLY A 188 5.50 10.12 -16.35
CA GLY A 188 6.25 10.04 -17.60
C GLY A 188 6.24 8.68 -18.30
N THR A 189 5.48 7.69 -17.81
CA THR A 189 5.28 6.42 -18.52
C THR A 189 4.42 6.63 -19.77
N ASP A 190 4.74 5.94 -20.86
CA ASP A 190 3.92 5.96 -22.08
C ASP A 190 2.46 5.58 -21.77
N PRO A 191 1.45 6.36 -22.24
CA PRO A 191 0.04 6.10 -21.95
C PRO A 191 -0.48 4.73 -22.35
N ARG A 192 0.01 4.14 -23.44
CA ARG A 192 -0.44 2.80 -23.85
C ARG A 192 0.10 1.74 -22.89
N THR A 193 1.37 1.87 -22.54
CA THR A 193 2.07 0.99 -21.59
C THR A 193 1.43 1.05 -20.21
N ALA A 194 1.21 2.25 -19.66
CA ALA A 194 0.61 2.45 -18.35
C ALA A 194 -0.83 1.88 -18.26
N ARG A 195 -1.64 2.07 -19.31
CA ARG A 195 -3.00 1.53 -19.35
C ARG A 195 -3.03 0.01 -19.54
N ALA A 196 -2.08 -0.55 -20.29
CA ALA A 196 -1.93 -2.00 -20.39
C ALA A 196 -1.57 -2.61 -19.04
N ALA A 197 -0.60 -2.03 -18.33
CA ALA A 197 -0.21 -2.44 -16.99
C ALA A 197 -1.36 -2.36 -15.96
N ALA A 198 -2.17 -1.29 -16.03
CA ALA A 198 -3.39 -1.17 -15.22
C ALA A 198 -4.39 -2.31 -15.49
N ARG A 199 -4.62 -2.67 -16.76
CA ARG A 199 -5.49 -3.81 -17.12
C ARG A 199 -4.93 -5.15 -16.62
N SER A 200 -3.63 -5.38 -16.80
CA SER A 200 -2.95 -6.59 -16.27
C SER A 200 -3.08 -6.68 -14.76
N THR A 201 -2.93 -5.55 -14.04
CA THR A 201 -3.09 -5.50 -12.59
C THR A 201 -4.52 -5.83 -12.17
N THR A 202 -5.52 -5.22 -12.82
CA THR A 202 -6.93 -5.53 -12.57
C THR A 202 -7.20 -7.01 -12.76
N ALA A 203 -6.79 -7.57 -13.90
CA ALA A 203 -6.95 -8.99 -14.22
C ALA A 203 -6.34 -9.91 -13.15
N PHE A 204 -5.12 -9.59 -12.70
CA PHE A 204 -4.43 -10.34 -11.66
C PHE A 204 -5.22 -10.38 -10.34
N TYR A 205 -5.71 -9.22 -9.87
CA TYR A 205 -6.42 -9.14 -8.60
C TYR A 205 -7.86 -9.65 -8.66
N THR A 206 -8.55 -9.54 -9.80
CA THR A 206 -9.95 -9.98 -9.94
C THR A 206 -10.09 -11.43 -10.42
N GLY A 207 -9.02 -12.03 -10.96
CA GLY A 207 -9.05 -13.35 -11.58
C GLY A 207 -9.73 -13.38 -12.94
N GLU A 208 -10.00 -12.23 -13.55
CA GLU A 208 -10.60 -12.12 -14.89
C GLU A 208 -9.53 -11.88 -15.95
N PRO A 209 -9.74 -12.35 -17.20
CA PRO A 209 -8.82 -12.04 -18.28
C PRO A 209 -8.77 -10.52 -18.51
N ALA A 210 -7.57 -9.98 -18.76
CA ALA A 210 -7.42 -8.59 -19.15
C ALA A 210 -8.20 -8.36 -20.45
N GLU A 211 -9.20 -7.48 -20.44
CA GLU A 211 -9.95 -7.18 -21.67
C GLU A 211 -9.00 -6.56 -22.71
N GLU A 212 -8.90 -7.23 -23.86
CA GLU A 212 -8.16 -6.77 -25.03
C GLU A 212 -8.96 -5.63 -25.68
N GLY A 213 -8.55 -4.39 -25.41
CA GLY A 213 -9.07 -3.18 -26.08
C GLY A 213 -8.22 -2.75 -27.26
#